data_AF-A0A5M9NUT9-F1
#
_entry.id   AF-A0A5M9NUT9-F1
#
_cell.length_a   1.000
_cell.length_b   1.000
_cell.length_c   1.000
_cell.angle_alpha   90.00
_cell.angle_beta   90.00
_cell.angle_gamma   90.00
#
_symmetry.space_group_name_H-M   'P 1'
#
loop_
_entity.id
_entity.type
_entity.pdbx_description
1 polymer ?
#
loop_
_entity_poly.entity_id
_entity_poly.type
_entity_poly.pdbx_seq_one_letter_code
_entity_poly.pdbx_strand_id
1 'polypeptide(L)'
;MSNKESTKKAIQSIIDSAIETNSIQMARAKLLGEGLESCPDKLRIQANDLYEILRFNTEMRDDYIRFLKDLKEGLKYIDDTNKLYDLVLDIGDSLGELDNIDYKYIKRFDGFTKNTLGGE
;
A
#
# COMPACT_ATOMS: atom_id res chain seq x y z
N MET A 1 24.86 -5.97 -17.58
CA MET A 1 23.90 -6.66 -16.69
C MET A 1 23.01 -7.55 -17.54
N SER A 2 22.69 -8.76 -17.09
CA SER A 2 21.69 -9.61 -17.79
C SER A 2 20.28 -9.12 -17.49
N ASN A 3 19.32 -9.37 -18.40
CA ASN A 3 17.91 -9.00 -18.20
C ASN A 3 17.37 -9.54 -16.87
N LYS A 4 17.75 -10.76 -16.50
CA LYS A 4 17.39 -11.41 -15.23
C LYS A 4 17.84 -10.64 -13.99
N GLU A 5 19.03 -10.04 -14.01
CA GLU A 5 19.53 -9.23 -12.89
C GLU A 5 18.81 -7.88 -12.80
N SER A 6 18.51 -7.27 -13.96
CA SER A 6 17.71 -6.04 -14.03
C SER A 6 16.28 -6.27 -13.51
N THR A 7 15.63 -7.38 -13.89
CA THR A 7 14.29 -7.74 -13.41
C THR A 7 14.27 -7.98 -11.90
N LYS A 8 15.27 -8.69 -11.35
CA LYS A 8 15.39 -8.89 -9.90
C LYS A 8 15.51 -7.57 -9.13
N LYS A 9 16.30 -6.62 -9.64
CA LYS A 9 16.44 -5.28 -9.03
C LYS A 9 15.14 -4.48 -9.11
N ALA A 10 14.44 -4.52 -10.25
CA ALA A 10 13.16 -3.86 -10.41
C ALA A 10 12.12 -4.41 -9.41
N ILE A 11 11.98 -5.73 -9.31
CA ILE A 11 11.09 -6.37 -8.33
C ILE A 11 11.46 -5.95 -6.90
N GLN A 12 12.74 -5.97 -6.55
CA GLN A 12 13.17 -5.56 -5.21
C GLN A 12 12.80 -4.10 -4.91
N SER A 13 13.02 -3.20 -5.87
CA SER A 13 12.65 -1.79 -5.71
C SER A 13 11.15 -1.62 -5.47
N ILE A 14 10.30 -2.35 -6.20
CA ILE A 14 8.84 -2.30 -6.03
C ILE A 14 8.43 -2.87 -4.67
N ILE A 15 9.05 -3.98 -4.24
CA ILE A 15 8.81 -4.56 -2.91
C ILE A 15 9.15 -3.55 -1.81
N ASP A 16 10.32 -2.91 -1.88
CA ASP A 16 10.78 -1.97 -0.86
C ASP A 16 9.85 -0.75 -0.77
N SER A 17 9.48 -0.16 -1.91
CA SER A 17 8.51 0.95 -1.96
C SER A 17 7.13 0.52 -1.45
N ALA A 18 6.65 -0.67 -1.82
CA ALA A 18 5.37 -1.17 -1.36
C ALA A 18 5.36 -1.42 0.16
N ILE A 19 6.45 -1.95 0.75
CA ILE A 19 6.57 -2.16 2.20
C ILE A 19 6.56 -0.83 2.95
N GLU A 20 7.32 0.16 2.47
CA GLU A 20 7.38 1.50 3.08
C GLU A 20 5.99 2.15 3.06
N THR A 21 5.34 2.20 1.89
CA THR A 21 3.98 2.75 1.79
C THR A 21 2.98 1.96 2.62
N ASN A 22 3.07 0.61 2.68
CA ASN A 22 2.16 -0.18 3.50
C ASN A 22 2.30 0.15 4.98
N SER A 23 3.54 0.27 5.47
CA SER A 23 3.82 0.59 6.87
C SER A 23 3.20 1.93 7.27
N ILE A 24 3.29 2.95 6.41
CA ILE A 24 2.69 4.26 6.63
C ILE A 24 1.16 4.16 6.66
N GLN A 25 0.55 3.44 5.71
CA GLN A 25 -0.91 3.31 5.64
C GLN A 25 -1.48 2.47 6.79
N MET A 26 -0.78 1.42 7.25
CA MET A 26 -1.16 0.65 8.43
C MET A 26 -1.11 1.51 9.71
N ALA A 27 -0.06 2.32 9.88
CA ALA A 27 0.04 3.24 11.01
C ALA A 27 -1.13 4.24 11.02
N ARG A 28 -1.50 4.76 9.83
CA ARG A 28 -2.65 5.65 9.65
C ARG A 28 -3.98 4.95 9.96
N ALA A 29 -4.22 3.76 9.42
CA ALA A 29 -5.44 2.99 9.69
C ALA A 29 -5.59 2.69 11.18
N LYS A 30 -4.49 2.36 11.88
CA LYS A 30 -4.49 2.15 13.32
C LYS A 30 -4.90 3.40 14.10
N LEU A 31 -4.29 4.55 13.79
CA LEU A 31 -4.66 5.83 14.42
C LEU A 31 -6.13 6.19 14.18
N LEU A 32 -6.66 5.91 12.99
CA LEU A 32 -8.09 6.11 12.70
C LEU A 32 -8.98 5.21 13.55
N GLY A 33 -8.62 3.93 13.65
CA GLY A 33 -9.31 2.95 14.49
C GLY A 33 -9.38 3.39 15.94
N GLU A 34 -8.26 3.84 16.50
CA GLU A 34 -8.16 4.35 17.88
C GLU A 34 -8.99 5.64 18.05
N GLY A 35 -9.02 6.52 17.05
CA GLY A 35 -9.83 7.75 17.06
C GLY A 35 -11.32 7.57 16.81
N LEU A 36 -11.76 6.43 16.25
CA LEU A 36 -13.17 6.13 16.03
C LEU A 36 -13.93 5.94 17.35
N GLU A 37 -13.26 5.44 18.38
CA GLU A 37 -13.87 5.21 19.71
C GLU A 37 -14.26 6.52 20.42
N SER A 38 -13.56 7.61 20.13
CA SER A 38 -13.79 8.94 20.72
C SER A 38 -14.58 9.89 19.81
N CYS A 39 -14.99 9.43 18.63
CA CYS A 39 -15.60 10.28 17.60
C CYS A 39 -17.12 10.44 17.75
N PRO A 40 -17.67 11.68 17.62
CA PRO A 40 -19.12 11.90 17.58
C PRO A 40 -19.82 11.13 16.45
N ASP A 41 -21.01 10.59 16.72
CA ASP A 41 -21.79 9.70 15.83
C ASP A 41 -21.91 10.15 14.37
N LYS A 42 -22.07 11.47 14.14
CA LYS A 42 -22.21 12.04 12.79
C LYS A 42 -20.93 11.95 11.94
N LEU A 43 -19.76 11.94 12.58
CA LEU A 43 -18.45 11.86 11.93
C LEU A 43 -17.93 10.42 11.88
N ARG A 44 -18.38 9.58 12.81
CA ARG A 44 -18.00 8.16 12.93
C ARG A 44 -18.28 7.35 11.68
N ILE A 45 -19.38 7.60 10.96
CA ILE A 45 -19.69 6.89 9.71
C ILE A 45 -18.65 7.20 8.62
N GLN A 46 -18.32 8.48 8.41
CA GLN A 46 -17.34 8.88 7.39
C GLN A 46 -15.93 8.40 7.73
N ALA A 47 -15.59 8.39 9.03
CA ALA A 47 -14.34 7.86 9.52
C ALA A 47 -14.26 6.32 9.36
N ASN A 48 -15.38 5.60 9.55
CA ASN A 48 -15.44 4.14 9.35
C ASN A 48 -15.23 3.76 7.88
N ASP A 49 -15.91 4.44 6.94
CA ASP A 49 -15.74 4.16 5.51
C ASP A 49 -14.28 4.35 5.09
N LEU A 50 -13.64 5.39 5.61
CA LEU A 50 -12.24 5.69 5.34
C LEU A 50 -11.29 4.67 5.98
N TYR A 51 -11.60 4.19 7.18
CA TYR A 51 -10.87 3.12 7.86
C TYR A 51 -10.91 1.83 7.06
N GLU A 52 -12.10 1.41 6.62
CA GLU A 52 -12.27 0.18 5.85
C GLU A 52 -11.56 0.24 4.50
N ILE A 53 -11.62 1.39 3.81
CA ILE A 53 -10.85 1.60 2.57
C ILE A 53 -9.35 1.44 2.85
N LEU A 54 -8.81 2.11 3.87
CA LEU A 54 -7.39 2.03 4.19
C LEU A 54 -6.97 0.61 4.57
N ARG A 55 -7.76 -0.08 5.40
CA ARG A 55 -7.54 -1.48 5.80
C ARG A 55 -7.52 -2.40 4.59
N PHE A 56 -8.53 -2.32 3.73
CA PHE A 56 -8.63 -3.13 2.52
C PHE A 56 -7.41 -2.93 1.60
N ASN A 57 -6.98 -1.68 1.39
CA ASN A 57 -5.81 -1.41 0.56
C ASN A 57 -4.51 -1.92 1.17
N THR A 58 -4.38 -1.87 2.50
CA THR A 58 -3.21 -2.43 3.17
C THR A 58 -3.15 -3.96 3.04
N GLU A 59 -4.29 -4.63 3.14
CA GLU A 59 -4.42 -6.08 2.95
C GLU A 59 -4.11 -6.47 1.50
N MET A 60 -4.68 -5.76 0.52
CA MET A 60 -4.39 -5.95 -0.90
C MET A 60 -2.91 -5.73 -1.23
N ARG A 61 -2.28 -4.70 -0.62
CA ARG A 61 -0.85 -4.41 -0.82
C ARG A 61 0.03 -5.54 -0.27
N ASP A 62 -0.32 -6.12 0.87
CA ASP A 62 0.40 -7.29 1.43
C ASP A 62 0.35 -8.50 0.49
N ASP A 63 -0.80 -8.75 -0.16
CA ASP A 63 -0.93 -9.81 -1.15
C ASP A 63 -0.03 -9.58 -2.37
N TYR A 64 0.03 -8.35 -2.89
CA TYR A 64 0.96 -7.99 -3.96
C TYR A 64 2.44 -8.13 -3.54
N ILE A 65 2.79 -7.72 -2.32
CA ILE A 65 4.15 -7.88 -1.79
C ILE A 65 4.53 -9.37 -1.72
N ARG A 66 3.63 -10.22 -1.23
CA ARG A 66 3.85 -11.67 -1.18
C ARG A 66 4.05 -12.25 -2.58
N PHE A 67 3.17 -11.89 -3.53
CA PHE A 67 3.30 -12.33 -4.91
C PHE A 67 4.65 -11.92 -5.53
N LEU A 68 5.09 -10.67 -5.33
CA LEU A 68 6.37 -10.19 -5.84
C LEU A 68 7.57 -10.91 -5.21
N LYS A 69 7.50 -11.26 -3.91
CA LYS A 69 8.53 -12.07 -3.24
C LYS A 69 8.62 -13.47 -3.86
N ASP A 70 7.48 -14.13 -4.06
CA ASP A 70 7.40 -15.45 -4.68
C ASP A 70 7.91 -15.41 -6.13
N LEU A 71 7.55 -14.37 -6.88
CA LEU A 71 8.02 -14.13 -8.25
C LEU A 71 9.55 -13.96 -8.30
N LYS A 72 10.11 -13.18 -7.37
CA LYS A 72 11.55 -12.95 -7.25
C LYS A 72 12.32 -14.25 -6.97
N GLU A 73 11.78 -15.13 -6.12
CA GLU A 73 12.30 -16.47 -5.88
C GLU A 73 12.22 -17.33 -7.16
N GLY A 74 11.06 -17.35 -7.80
CA GLY A 74 10.78 -18.12 -9.02
C GLY A 74 11.70 -17.75 -10.20
N LEU A 75 12.12 -16.48 -10.30
CA LEU A 75 13.07 -16.02 -11.32
C LEU A 75 14.37 -16.83 -11.36
N LYS A 76 14.79 -17.46 -10.25
CA LYS A 76 15.97 -18.34 -10.24
C LYS A 76 15.86 -19.46 -11.29
N TYR A 77 14.65 -19.94 -11.55
CA TYR A 77 14.36 -21.12 -12.37
C TYR A 77 13.85 -20.79 -13.79
N ILE A 78 13.74 -19.52 -14.15
CA ILE A 78 13.19 -19.07 -15.43
C ILE A 78 14.31 -18.44 -16.28
N ASP A 79 14.34 -18.82 -17.57
CA ASP A 79 15.33 -18.35 -18.55
C ASP A 79 14.79 -17.19 -19.42
N ASP A 80 13.49 -17.16 -19.74
CA ASP A 80 12.84 -16.02 -20.42
C ASP A 80 12.17 -15.09 -19.41
N THR A 81 12.69 -13.87 -19.30
CA THR A 81 12.30 -12.90 -18.26
C THR A 81 11.52 -11.70 -18.80
N ASN A 82 11.25 -11.65 -20.11
CA ASN A 82 10.63 -10.48 -20.73
C ASN A 82 9.17 -10.30 -20.30
N LYS A 83 8.35 -11.36 -20.41
CA LYS A 83 6.93 -11.32 -19.96
C LYS A 83 6.78 -11.12 -18.45
N LEU A 84 7.79 -11.56 -17.69
CA LEU A 84 7.83 -11.36 -16.24
C LEU A 84 8.14 -9.93 -15.88
N TYR A 85 8.98 -9.26 -16.67
CA TYR A 85 9.27 -7.84 -16.49
C TYR A 85 8.01 -6.99 -16.75
N ASP A 86 7.27 -7.27 -17.82
CA ASP A 86 6.01 -6.57 -18.12
C ASP A 86 4.97 -6.76 -17.00
N LEU A 87 4.78 -7.99 -16.50
CA LEU A 87 3.91 -8.27 -15.36
C LEU A 87 4.32 -7.50 -14.10
N VAL A 88 5.62 -7.34 -13.86
CA VAL A 88 6.14 -6.60 -12.71
C VAL A 88 5.84 -5.10 -12.84
N LEU A 89 5.90 -4.55 -14.05
CA LEU A 89 5.49 -3.17 -14.30
C LEU A 89 3.99 -2.99 -14.08
N ASP A 90 3.15 -3.89 -14.60
CA ASP A 90 1.69 -3.85 -14.41
C ASP A 90 1.29 -3.90 -12.91
N ILE A 91 2.00 -4.70 -12.11
CA ILE A 91 1.82 -4.74 -10.65
C ILE A 91 2.28 -3.44 -10.00
N GLY A 92 3.40 -2.88 -10.46
CA GLY A 92 3.88 -1.57 -10.01
C GLY A 92 2.85 -0.47 -10.26
N ASP A 93 2.22 -0.47 -11.43
CA ASP A 93 1.16 0.48 -11.79
C ASP A 93 -0.09 0.28 -10.94
N SER A 94 -0.51 -0.98 -10.75
CA SER A 94 -1.65 -1.32 -9.86
C SER A 94 -1.41 -0.87 -8.41
N LEU A 95 -0.18 -1.00 -7.92
CA LEU A 95 0.23 -0.48 -6.61
C LEU A 95 0.22 1.05 -6.58
N GLY A 96 0.68 1.71 -7.64
CA GLY A 96 0.60 3.16 -7.81
C GLY A 96 -0.84 3.69 -7.86
N GLU A 97 -1.77 2.95 -8.44
CA GLU A 97 -3.20 3.27 -8.43
C GLU A 97 -3.80 3.17 -7.01
N LEU A 98 -3.42 2.15 -6.24
CA LEU A 98 -3.78 2.04 -4.82
C LEU A 98 -3.24 3.22 -3.99
N ASP A 99 -2.09 3.76 -4.37
CA ASP A 99 -1.46 4.91 -3.71
C ASP A 99 -2.09 6.26 -4.13
N ASN A 100 -2.71 6.32 -5.31
CA ASN A 100 -3.40 7.50 -5.86
C ASN A 100 -4.84 7.69 -5.34
N ILE A 101 -5.21 7.04 -4.24
CA ILE A 101 -6.41 7.42 -3.48
C ILE A 101 -6.33 8.91 -3.18
N ASP A 102 -7.30 9.65 -3.73
CA ASP A 102 -7.26 11.10 -3.89
C ASP A 102 -6.65 11.75 -2.64
N TYR A 103 -5.51 12.41 -2.82
CA TYR A 103 -4.72 13.03 -1.75
C TYR A 103 -5.57 13.90 -0.81
N LYS A 104 -6.74 14.34 -1.29
CA LYS A 104 -7.80 14.99 -0.51
C LYS A 104 -8.32 14.13 0.64
N TYR A 105 -8.55 12.82 0.46
CA TYR A 105 -8.98 11.93 1.54
C TYR A 105 -7.89 11.75 2.58
N ILE A 106 -6.62 11.64 2.16
CA ILE A 106 -5.47 11.56 3.07
C ILE A 106 -5.28 12.86 3.87
N LYS A 107 -5.46 14.03 3.24
CA LYS A 107 -5.42 15.32 3.96
C LYS A 107 -6.61 15.51 4.91
N ARG A 108 -7.80 15.06 4.49
CA ARG A 108 -9.00 15.06 5.36
C ARG A 108 -8.78 14.15 6.56
N PHE A 109 -8.14 13.01 6.33
CA PHE A 109 -7.78 12.04 7.34
C PHE A 109 -6.78 12.62 8.36
N ASP A 110 -5.64 13.14 7.89
CA ASP A 110 -4.63 13.77 8.75
C ASP A 110 -5.24 14.91 9.59
N GLY A 111 -6.06 15.77 8.97
CA GLY A 111 -6.77 16.82 9.68
C GLY A 111 -7.81 16.31 10.68
N PHE A 112 -8.53 15.23 10.36
CA PHE A 112 -9.49 14.60 11.26
C PHE A 112 -8.81 13.95 12.46
N THR A 113 -7.75 13.19 12.24
CA THR A 113 -6.96 12.51 13.29
C THR A 113 -6.34 13.54 14.23
N LYS A 114 -5.74 14.62 13.71
CA LYS A 114 -5.20 15.72 14.53
C LYS A 114 -6.28 16.40 15.37
N ASN A 115 -7.44 16.69 14.79
CA ASN A 115 -8.54 17.35 15.50
C ASN A 115 -9.24 16.45 16.54
N THR A 116 -9.23 15.13 16.34
CA THR A 116 -9.96 14.18 17.22
C THR A 116 -9.06 13.60 18.30
N LEU A 117 -7.78 13.35 17.98
CA LEU A 117 -6.82 12.71 18.90
C LEU A 117 -5.84 13.68 19.54
N GLY A 118 -5.86 14.97 19.18
CA GLY A 118 -5.01 15.99 19.81
C GLY A 118 -3.51 15.85 19.51
N GLY A 119 -3.13 15.19 18.42
CA GLY A 119 -1.73 15.07 18.02
C GLY A 119 -1.22 16.36 17.38
N GLU A 120 -0.36 17.08 18.10
CA GLU A 120 0.56 18.11 17.55
C GLU A 120 1.69 17.47 16.72
#